data_AF-A0A183DBB6-F1
#
_entry.id   AF-A0A183DBB6-F1
#
_cell.length_a   1.000
_cell.length_b   1.000
_cell.length_c   1.000
_cell.angle_alpha   90.00
_cell.angle_beta   90.00
_cell.angle_gamma   90.00
#
_symmetry.space_group_name_H-M   'P 1'
#
loop_
_entity.id
_entity.type
_entity.pdbx_description
1 polymer ?
#
loop_
_entity_poly.entity_id
_entity_poly.type
_entity_poly.pdbx_seq_one_letter_code
_entity_poly.pdbx_strand_id
1 'polypeptide(L)'
;LIHDCYVKSETKNVQILDYDGCEIDPHFLETPDYSKFFEQPRKGDAYIFKEMSVFKFPGDGNVVFQCQISFCDMESDETCKEMIVSF
;
A
#
# COMPACT_ATOMS: atom_id res chain seq x y z
N LEU A 1 3.43 0.61 -7.29
CA LEU A 1 2.43 -0.28 -6.68
C LEU A 1 2.91 -0.66 -5.30
N ILE A 2 2.00 -0.73 -4.34
CA ILE A 2 2.28 -1.12 -2.96
C ILE A 2 1.98 -2.61 -2.84
N HIS A 3 2.91 -3.35 -2.25
CA HIS A 3 2.82 -4.78 -1.97
C HIS A 3 2.87 -4.99 -0.46
N ASP A 4 3.44 -6.11 -0.01
CA ASP A 4 3.60 -6.48 1.38
C ASP A 4 3.98 -5.29 2.28
N CYS A 5 3.04 -4.90 3.14
CA CYS A 5 3.25 -3.90 4.16
C CYS A 5 3.16 -4.54 5.54
N TYR A 6 4.09 -4.15 6.40
CA TYR A 6 4.17 -4.61 7.78
C TYR A 6 4.24 -3.44 8.73
N VAL A 7 3.62 -3.62 9.89
CA VAL A 7 3.82 -2.81 11.07
C VAL A 7 4.73 -3.58 12.01
N LYS A 8 5.88 -2.99 12.31
CA LYS A 8 6.88 -3.55 13.22
C LYS A 8 6.96 -2.74 14.50
N SER A 9 7.20 -3.44 15.59
CA SER A 9 7.58 -2.89 16.88
C SER A 9 8.70 -3.73 17.49
N GLU A 10 9.01 -3.50 18.75
CA GLU A 10 10.04 -4.26 19.48
C GLU A 10 9.72 -5.76 19.53
N THR A 11 8.43 -6.12 19.70
CA THR A 11 8.02 -7.51 19.89
C THR A 11 7.06 -8.05 18.83
N LYS A 12 6.54 -7.20 17.94
CA LYS A 12 5.52 -7.56 16.94
C LYS A 12 5.96 -7.25 15.52
N ASN A 13 5.49 -8.07 14.60
CA ASN A 13 5.58 -7.86 13.16
C ASN A 13 4.26 -8.33 12.53
N VAL A 14 3.40 -7.40 12.15
CA VAL A 14 2.04 -7.68 11.69
C VAL A 14 1.91 -7.21 10.24
N GLN A 15 1.44 -8.10 9.36
CA GLN A 15 1.13 -7.75 7.98
C GLN A 15 -0.18 -6.97 7.92
N ILE A 16 -0.19 -5.89 7.13
CA ILE A 16 -1.33 -4.98 6.98
C ILE A 16 -1.80 -4.85 5.53
N LEU A 17 -0.90 -5.05 4.56
CA LEU A 17 -1.23 -5.31 3.16
C LEU A 17 -0.53 -6.60 2.72
N ASP A 18 -1.22 -7.40 1.92
CA ASP A 18 -0.67 -8.64 1.37
C ASP A 18 0.25 -8.41 0.15
N TYR A 19 0.73 -9.50 -0.42
CA TYR A 19 1.62 -9.51 -1.58
C TYR A 19 0.99 -8.86 -2.82
N ASP A 20 -0.33 -9.01 -2.97
CA ASP A 20 -1.10 -8.42 -4.06
C ASP A 20 -1.43 -6.93 -3.81
N GLY A 21 -1.06 -6.41 -2.63
CA GLY A 21 -1.33 -5.04 -2.23
C GLY A 21 -2.74 -4.83 -1.70
N CYS A 22 -3.45 -5.92 -1.40
CA CYS A 22 -4.80 -5.92 -0.86
C CYS A 22 -4.80 -5.82 0.66
N GLU A 23 -5.88 -5.30 1.22
CA GLU A 23 -6.01 -5.18 2.67
C GLU A 23 -6.16 -6.53 3.38
N ILE A 24 -5.47 -6.69 4.50
CA ILE A 24 -5.69 -7.84 5.40
C ILE A 24 -6.93 -7.60 6.28
N ASP A 25 -7.09 -6.36 6.77
CA ASP A 25 -8.26 -5.94 7.55
C ASP A 25 -8.70 -4.53 7.10
N PRO A 26 -9.88 -4.40 6.46
CA PRO A 26 -10.36 -3.12 5.95
C PRO A 26 -10.69 -2.11 7.06
N HIS A 27 -10.87 -2.53 8.31
CA HIS A 27 -11.07 -1.59 9.43
C HIS A 27 -9.78 -0.84 9.78
N PHE A 28 -8.64 -1.31 9.29
CA PHE A 28 -7.34 -0.80 9.64
C PHE A 28 -6.73 0.05 8.53
N LEU A 29 -6.66 -0.53 7.34
CA LEU A 29 -6.18 0.11 6.13
C LEU A 29 -6.93 -0.52 4.96
N GLU A 30 -7.78 0.28 4.31
CA GLU A 30 -8.42 -0.13 3.06
C GLU A 30 -7.40 -0.27 1.92
N THR A 31 -7.75 -1.04 0.88
CA THR A 31 -6.90 -1.18 -0.30
C THR A 31 -6.54 0.18 -0.92
N PRO A 32 -5.25 0.39 -1.30
CA PRO A 32 -4.83 1.61 -1.98
C PRO A 32 -5.54 1.80 -3.32
N ASP A 33 -6.00 3.02 -3.59
CA ASP A 33 -6.67 3.36 -4.86
C ASP A 33 -5.65 3.88 -5.89
N TYR A 34 -5.60 3.19 -7.03
CA TYR A 34 -4.71 3.51 -8.15
C TYR A 34 -5.44 4.12 -9.36
N SER A 35 -6.74 4.39 -9.26
CA SER A 35 -7.56 4.95 -10.35
C SER A 35 -6.94 6.21 -10.99
N LYS A 36 -6.31 7.06 -10.18
CA LYS A 36 -5.64 8.29 -10.63
C LYS A 36 -4.50 8.08 -11.62
N PHE A 37 -3.89 6.89 -11.69
CA PHE A 37 -2.84 6.63 -12.69
C PHE A 37 -3.40 6.51 -14.11
N PHE A 38 -4.69 6.21 -14.28
CA PHE A 38 -5.36 6.21 -15.59
C PHE A 38 -5.74 7.60 -16.08
N GLU A 39 -5.78 8.60 -15.20
CA GLU A 39 -6.14 9.97 -15.54
C GLU A 39 -4.99 10.75 -16.23
N GLN A 40 -3.88 10.08 -16.56
CA GLN A 40 -2.65 10.68 -17.11
C GLN A 40 -2.20 11.92 -16.32
N PRO A 41 -1.92 11.75 -15.01
CA PRO A 41 -1.50 12.85 -14.16
C PRO A 41 -0.23 13.49 -14.75
N ARG A 42 -0.05 14.80 -14.55
CA ARG A 42 1.19 15.46 -14.96
C ARG A 42 2.36 14.79 -14.25
N LYS A 43 3.53 14.77 -14.89
CA LYS A 43 4.76 14.23 -14.29
C LYS A 43 4.98 14.85 -12.91
N GLY A 44 4.91 14.03 -11.86
CA GLY A 44 5.08 14.44 -10.47
C GLY A 44 3.79 14.50 -9.63
N ASP A 45 2.61 14.46 -10.25
CA ASP A 45 1.32 14.55 -9.54
C ASP A 45 0.77 13.18 -9.11
N ALA A 46 1.46 12.10 -9.48
CA ALA A 46 1.01 10.74 -9.19
C ALA A 46 1.47 10.31 -7.78
N TYR A 47 0.54 10.32 -6.82
CA TYR A 47 0.75 9.80 -5.48
C TYR A 47 -0.39 8.86 -5.08
N ILE A 48 -0.04 7.83 -4.33
CA ILE A 48 -0.98 6.89 -3.72
C ILE A 48 -1.03 7.23 -2.25
N PHE A 49 -2.24 7.38 -1.74
CA PHE A 49 -2.45 7.74 -0.35
C PHE A 49 -3.72 7.06 0.16
N LYS A 50 -3.66 6.63 1.41
CA LYS A 50 -4.80 6.10 2.13
C LYS A 50 -4.71 6.50 3.59
N GLU A 51 -5.83 6.94 4.15
CA GLU A 51 -5.92 7.28 5.57
C GLU A 51 -6.08 6.00 6.41
N MET A 52 -5.50 6.01 7.60
CA MET A 52 -5.69 4.96 8.59
C MET A 52 -5.82 5.54 9.99
N SER A 53 -6.50 4.81 10.86
CA SER A 53 -6.54 5.13 12.28
C SER A 53 -5.19 4.83 12.94
N VAL A 54 -4.72 5.73 13.80
CA VAL A 54 -3.49 5.52 14.57
C VAL A 54 -3.73 4.44 15.62
N PHE A 55 -2.78 3.52 15.76
CA PHE A 55 -2.81 2.44 16.74
C PHE A 55 -1.40 2.19 17.32
N LYS A 56 -1.31 1.35 18.34
CA LYS A 56 -0.06 0.85 18.91
C LYS A 56 -0.24 -0.54 19.48
N PHE A 57 0.85 -1.29 19.64
CA PHE A 57 0.82 -2.57 20.33
C PHE A 57 0.91 -2.35 21.86
N PRO A 58 0.08 -3.03 22.67
CA PRO A 58 0.18 -2.95 24.13
C PRO A 58 1.56 -3.39 24.62
N GLY A 59 2.20 -2.57 25.45
CA GLY A 59 3.50 -2.88 26.06
C GLY A 59 4.73 -2.49 25.24
N ASP A 60 4.56 -2.19 23.95
CA ASP A 60 5.66 -1.73 23.08
C ASP A 60 5.67 -0.20 22.97
N GLY A 61 6.83 0.35 22.60
CA GLY A 61 7.02 1.78 22.34
C GLY A 61 6.48 2.22 20.98
N ASN A 62 7.40 2.59 20.07
CA ASN A 62 7.05 3.09 18.75
C ASN A 62 6.71 1.96 17.77
N VAL A 63 5.92 2.29 16.75
CA VAL A 63 5.68 1.42 15.59
C VAL A 63 6.37 1.99 14.36
N VAL A 64 6.84 1.10 13.48
CA VAL A 64 7.48 1.43 12.20
C VAL A 64 6.71 0.73 11.09
N PHE A 65 6.37 1.47 10.05
CA PHE A 65 5.75 0.94 8.84
C PHE A 65 6.84 0.58 7.83
N GLN A 66 6.78 -0.62 7.28
CA GLN A 66 7.68 -1.08 6.23
C GLN A 66 6.86 -1.69 5.11
N CYS A 67 6.93 -1.10 3.92
CA CYS A 67 6.24 -1.57 2.72
C CYS A 67 7.23 -1.91 1.62
N GLN A 68 6.91 -2.94 0.84
CA GLN A 68 7.53 -3.17 -0.45
C GLN A 68 6.77 -2.40 -1.52
N ILE A 69 7.52 -1.73 -2.40
CA ILE A 69 6.95 -0.99 -3.52
C ILE A 69 7.65 -1.38 -4.82
N SER A 70 6.88 -1.43 -5.90
CA SER A 70 7.38 -1.59 -7.26
C SER A 70 7.01 -0.37 -8.10
N PHE A 71 7.77 -0.12 -9.15
CA PHE A 71 7.43 0.88 -10.17
C PHE A 71 6.88 0.14 -11.39
N CYS A 72 5.73 0.59 -11.87
CA CYS A 72 5.07 0.05 -13.05
C CYS A 72 5.19 1.06 -14.18
N ASP A 73 5.69 0.62 -15.34
CA ASP A 73 5.74 1.47 -16.52
C ASP A 73 4.34 1.55 -17.15
N MET A 74 3.80 2.76 -17.17
CA MET A 74 2.45 3.00 -17.69
C MET A 74 2.42 3.14 -19.21
N GLU A 75 3.57 3.31 -19.88
CA GLU A 75 3.66 3.52 -21.33
C GLU A 75 3.76 2.20 -22.12
N SER A 76 4.15 1.10 -21.48
CA SER A 76 4.34 -0.23 -22.07
C SER A 76 3.27 -1.24 -21.65
N ASP A 77 3.07 -2.34 -22.38
CA ASP A 77 2.08 -3.38 -22.04
C ASP A 77 2.57 -4.33 -20.93
N GLU A 78 2.89 -3.76 -19.77
CA GLU A 78 3.37 -4.50 -18.59
C GLU A 78 2.22 -5.14 -17.80
N THR A 79 2.45 -6.34 -17.27
CA THR A 79 1.47 -7.10 -16.48
C THR A 79 1.13 -6.45 -15.14
N CYS A 80 2.03 -5.63 -14.60
CA CYS A 80 1.78 -4.87 -13.37
C CYS A 80 0.58 -3.91 -13.48
N LYS A 81 0.16 -3.56 -14.70
CA LYS A 81 -1.07 -2.78 -14.94
C LYS A 81 -2.33 -3.51 -14.48
N GLU A 82 -2.34 -4.84 -14.48
CA GLU A 82 -3.49 -5.65 -14.04
C GLU A 82 -3.82 -5.43 -12.56
N MET A 83 -2.80 -5.15 -11.73
CA MET A 83 -2.96 -4.80 -10.32
C MET A 83 -3.61 -3.44 -10.09
N ILE A 84 -3.69 -2.60 -11.14
CA ILE A 84 -4.31 -1.27 -11.08
C ILE A 84 -5.82 -1.36 -11.44
N VAL A 85 -6.22 -2.40 -12.19
CA VAL A 85 -7.58 -2.55 -12.77
C VAL A 85 -8.48 -3.47 -11.94
N SER A 86 -7.91 -4.27 -11.03
CA SER A 86 -8.65 -5.32 -10.31
C SER A 86 -9.45 -4.73 -9.14
N PHE A 87 -10.76 -4.53 -9.34
CA PHE A 87 -11.77 -4.27 -8.31
C PHE A 87 -12.92 -5.27 -8.43
#